data_AF-A0A821GA19-F1
#
_entry.id   AF-A0A821GA19-F1
#
_cell.length_a   1.000
_cell.length_b   1.000
_cell.length_c   1.000
_cell.angle_alpha   90.00
_cell.angle_beta   90.00
_cell.angle_gamma   90.00
#
_symmetry.space_group_name_H-M   'P 1'
#
loop_
_entity.id
_entity.type
_entity.pdbx_description
1 polymer ?
#
loop_
_entity_poly.entity_id
_entity_poly.type
_entity_poly.pdbx_seq_one_letter_code
_entity_poly.pdbx_strand_id
1 'polypeptide(L)'
;MTLHITIVDINDNIPQFSSTNYTYYLFSDLPRDTIFGQVYAFDLDLADNLIYSIDPNPYVKINRYTGHLRLKSNLYHMIDQNINITVKVFDGLHINYTWIYIYIIRFIEIQEPILLREPAYDIIINQSSSIGTIVTNVYHHLQILESSIDFIDIIHEENPIPFSIDQQGIIL
;
A
#
# COMPACT_ATOMS: atom_id res chain seq x y z
N MET A 1 -26.69 -54.40 -30.39
CA MET A 1 -27.32 -53.07 -30.54
C MET A 1 -26.95 -52.27 -29.30
N THR A 2 -26.34 -51.11 -29.46
CA THR A 2 -25.86 -50.27 -28.34
C THR A 2 -26.65 -48.97 -28.32
N LEU A 3 -27.21 -48.64 -27.16
CA LEU A 3 -27.93 -47.39 -26.90
C LEU A 3 -26.95 -46.40 -26.29
N HIS A 4 -26.72 -45.28 -26.98
CA HIS A 4 -25.99 -44.14 -26.42
C HIS A 4 -27.01 -43.18 -25.82
N ILE A 5 -26.89 -42.94 -24.51
CA ILE A 5 -27.64 -41.91 -23.80
C ILE A 5 -26.64 -40.81 -23.44
N THR A 6 -26.93 -39.59 -23.89
CA THR A 6 -26.16 -38.38 -23.53
C THR A 6 -26.98 -37.60 -22.52
N ILE A 7 -26.44 -37.41 -21.32
CA ILE A 7 -27.02 -36.49 -20.33
C ILE A 7 -26.47 -35.11 -20.64
N VAL A 8 -27.37 -34.17 -20.96
CA VAL A 8 -27.05 -32.76 -21.13
C VAL A 8 -27.37 -32.10 -19.80
N ASP A 9 -26.40 -31.41 -19.22
CA ASP A 9 -26.60 -30.63 -18.02
C ASP A 9 -27.60 -29.49 -18.28
N ILE A 10 -28.53 -29.28 -17.35
CA ILE A 10 -29.44 -28.14 -17.40
C ILE A 10 -28.85 -27.14 -16.42
N ASN A 11 -28.45 -25.97 -16.91
CA ASN A 11 -28.00 -24.89 -16.06
C ASN A 11 -29.20 -24.42 -15.20
N ASP A 12 -29.24 -24.84 -13.94
CA ASP A 12 -30.33 -24.57 -13.00
C ASP A 12 -29.84 -23.93 -11.69
N ASN A 13 -28.52 -23.71 -11.56
CA ASN A 13 -27.91 -23.03 -10.43
C ASN A 13 -27.58 -21.58 -10.79
N ILE A 14 -27.76 -20.68 -9.81
CA ILE A 14 -27.40 -19.26 -9.98
C ILE A 14 -25.95 -19.09 -9.53
N PRO A 15 -25.08 -18.40 -10.29
CA PRO A 15 -23.70 -18.20 -9.91
C PRO A 15 -23.60 -17.40 -8.61
N GLN A 16 -22.72 -17.81 -7.72
CA GLN A 16 -22.56 -17.21 -6.38
C GLN A 16 -21.18 -16.58 -6.22
N PHE A 17 -21.13 -15.34 -5.73
CA PHE A 17 -19.87 -14.76 -5.29
C PHE A 17 -19.43 -15.40 -3.97
N SER A 18 -18.11 -15.58 -3.77
CA SER A 18 -17.56 -16.05 -2.50
C SER A 18 -17.73 -15.07 -1.35
N SER A 19 -18.12 -13.83 -1.63
CA SER A 19 -18.32 -12.79 -0.63
C SER A 19 -19.45 -11.85 -1.05
N THR A 20 -20.24 -11.43 -0.06
CA THR A 20 -21.35 -10.48 -0.24
C THR A 20 -20.88 -9.08 -0.59
N ASN A 21 -19.65 -8.73 -0.19
CA ASN A 21 -18.93 -7.55 -0.63
C ASN A 21 -17.42 -7.77 -0.53
N TYR A 22 -16.66 -6.89 -1.18
CA TYR A 22 -15.21 -6.85 -1.16
C TYR A 22 -14.74 -5.46 -0.76
N THR A 23 -13.70 -5.38 0.06
CA THR A 23 -13.12 -4.10 0.51
C THR A 23 -11.64 -4.05 0.17
N TYR A 24 -11.22 -2.96 -0.47
CA TYR A 24 -9.81 -2.69 -0.78
C TYR A 24 -9.38 -1.32 -0.25
N TYR A 25 -8.13 -1.23 0.18
CA TYR A 25 -7.47 0.02 0.54
C TYR A 25 -6.33 0.23 -0.45
N LEU A 26 -6.39 1.30 -1.24
CA LEU A 26 -5.39 1.59 -2.26
C LEU A 26 -4.66 2.87 -1.90
N PHE A 27 -3.33 2.85 -2.00
CA PHE A 27 -2.54 4.07 -1.91
C PHE A 27 -2.84 4.98 -3.10
N SER A 28 -2.84 6.29 -2.84
CA SER A 28 -3.14 7.31 -3.85
C SER A 28 -2.14 7.34 -5.02
N ASP A 29 -0.92 6.86 -4.79
CA ASP A 29 0.17 6.77 -5.76
C ASP A 29 0.25 5.41 -6.48
N LEU A 30 -0.72 4.50 -6.23
CA LEU A 30 -0.70 3.16 -6.80
C LEU A 30 -0.57 3.24 -8.35
N PRO A 31 0.42 2.58 -8.96
CA PRO A 31 0.66 2.71 -10.39
C PRO A 31 -0.52 2.25 -11.24
N ARG A 32 -0.71 2.91 -12.38
CA ARG A 32 -1.67 2.48 -13.40
C ARG A 32 -1.38 1.03 -13.84
N ASP A 33 -2.43 0.30 -14.20
CA ASP A 33 -2.40 -1.10 -14.64
C ASP A 33 -1.98 -2.12 -13.56
N THR A 34 -1.81 -1.68 -12.31
CA THR A 34 -1.67 -2.57 -11.15
C THR A 34 -2.93 -3.43 -10.98
N ILE A 35 -2.72 -4.74 -10.82
CA ILE A 35 -3.77 -5.66 -10.35
C ILE A 35 -3.78 -5.55 -8.83
N PHE A 36 -4.86 -5.03 -8.27
CA PHE A 36 -4.96 -4.78 -6.82
C PHE A 36 -5.88 -5.75 -6.09
N GLY A 37 -6.62 -6.57 -6.83
CA GLY A 37 -7.60 -7.48 -6.25
C GLY A 37 -8.23 -8.41 -7.27
N GLN A 38 -9.09 -9.27 -6.76
CA GLN A 38 -9.84 -10.26 -7.52
C GLN A 38 -11.18 -10.48 -6.82
N VAL A 39 -12.25 -10.53 -7.60
CA VAL A 39 -13.51 -11.11 -7.15
C VAL A 39 -13.61 -12.55 -7.63
N TYR A 40 -14.24 -13.38 -6.82
CA TYR A 40 -14.45 -14.78 -7.15
C TYR A 40 -15.94 -15.13 -7.07
N ALA A 41 -16.41 -15.82 -8.09
CA ALA A 41 -17.71 -16.46 -8.13
C ALA A 41 -17.56 -17.91 -8.59
N PHE A 42 -18.52 -18.74 -8.21
CA PHE A 42 -18.59 -20.14 -8.54
C PHE A 42 -20.03 -20.50 -8.91
N ASP A 43 -20.18 -21.45 -9.83
CA ASP A 43 -21.45 -22.11 -10.13
C ASP A 43 -21.36 -23.60 -9.76
N LEU A 44 -22.51 -24.22 -9.46
CA LEU A 44 -22.57 -25.65 -9.15
C LEU A 44 -22.95 -26.51 -10.38
N ASP A 45 -23.24 -25.86 -11.51
CA ASP A 45 -23.42 -26.53 -12.80
C ASP A 45 -22.12 -27.15 -13.35
N LEU A 46 -22.21 -28.17 -14.21
CA LEU A 46 -21.04 -28.82 -14.83
C LEU A 46 -20.31 -27.89 -15.82
N ALA A 47 -20.99 -26.86 -16.32
CA ALA A 47 -20.48 -25.90 -17.30
C ALA A 47 -20.23 -24.53 -16.67
N ASP A 48 -19.00 -24.31 -16.22
CA ASP A 48 -18.62 -23.12 -15.44
C ASP A 48 -18.00 -22.02 -16.35
N ASN A 49 -18.82 -21.36 -17.16
CA ASN A 49 -18.39 -20.26 -18.04
C ASN A 49 -18.79 -18.88 -17.48
N LEU A 50 -18.24 -18.53 -16.32
CA LEU A 50 -18.57 -17.28 -15.63
C LEU A 50 -17.91 -16.06 -16.29
N ILE A 51 -18.76 -15.08 -16.60
CA ILE A 51 -18.39 -13.79 -17.19
C ILE A 51 -18.62 -12.67 -16.19
N TYR A 52 -17.53 -12.06 -15.76
CA TYR A 52 -17.52 -10.91 -14.86
C TYR A 52 -17.66 -9.60 -15.63
N SER A 53 -18.39 -8.64 -15.07
CA SER A 53 -18.51 -7.29 -15.63
C SER A 53 -18.78 -6.25 -14.54
N ILE A 54 -18.41 -5.00 -14.84
CA ILE A 54 -18.74 -3.81 -14.06
C ILE A 54 -19.25 -2.75 -15.03
N ASP A 55 -20.05 -1.81 -14.52
CA ASP A 55 -20.41 -0.62 -15.28
C ASP A 55 -19.14 0.17 -15.65
N PRO A 56 -19.16 0.93 -16.77
CA PRO A 56 -18.03 1.76 -17.17
C PRO A 56 -17.55 2.66 -16.02
N ASN A 57 -16.34 2.37 -15.53
CA ASN A 57 -15.74 3.10 -14.43
C ASN A 57 -14.43 3.79 -14.88
N PRO A 58 -14.17 5.05 -14.49
CA PRO A 58 -12.96 5.78 -14.91
C PRO A 58 -11.69 5.28 -14.23
N TYR A 59 -11.78 4.60 -13.09
CA TYR A 59 -10.65 4.18 -12.27
C TYR A 59 -10.36 2.69 -12.35
N VAL A 60 -11.38 1.84 -12.51
CA VAL A 60 -11.20 0.38 -12.41
C VAL A 60 -11.71 -0.33 -13.68
N LYS A 61 -11.03 -1.42 -14.06
CA LYS A 61 -11.53 -2.42 -15.01
C LYS A 61 -11.44 -3.81 -14.39
N ILE A 62 -12.35 -4.70 -14.79
CA ILE A 62 -12.34 -6.11 -14.40
C ILE A 62 -11.95 -6.98 -15.59
N ASN A 63 -11.15 -8.01 -15.37
CA ASN A 63 -10.96 -9.08 -16.35
C ASN A 63 -12.21 -9.97 -16.34
N ARG A 64 -12.88 -10.06 -17.49
CA ARG A 64 -14.16 -10.78 -17.62
C ARG A 64 -14.09 -12.28 -17.33
N TYR A 65 -12.91 -12.89 -17.36
CA TYR A 65 -12.73 -14.32 -17.16
C TYR A 65 -12.12 -14.67 -15.81
N THR A 66 -11.29 -13.79 -15.26
CA THR A 66 -10.56 -14.09 -14.01
C THR A 66 -11.09 -13.31 -12.81
N GLY A 67 -11.95 -12.30 -13.02
CA GLY A 67 -12.39 -11.41 -11.94
C GLY A 67 -11.28 -10.47 -11.41
N HIS A 68 -10.09 -10.45 -12.02
CA HIS A 68 -9.00 -9.56 -11.63
C HIS A 68 -9.39 -8.08 -11.83
N LEU A 69 -9.21 -7.29 -10.79
CA LEU A 69 -9.44 -5.85 -10.77
C LEU A 69 -8.13 -5.13 -11.05
N ARG A 70 -8.16 -4.22 -12.02
CA ARG A 70 -6.99 -3.46 -12.47
C ARG A 70 -7.27 -1.98 -12.49
N LEU A 71 -6.30 -1.20 -12.03
CA LEU A 71 -6.37 0.26 -12.03
C LEU A 71 -6.18 0.83 -13.45
N LYS A 72 -7.01 1.80 -13.84
CA LYS A 72 -7.00 2.49 -15.14
C LYS A 72 -6.37 3.87 -15.08
N SER A 73 -6.39 4.51 -13.92
CA SER A 73 -6.10 5.93 -13.72
C SER A 73 -5.45 6.16 -12.36
N ASN A 74 -4.67 7.22 -12.23
CA ASN A 74 -4.08 7.64 -10.97
C ASN A 74 -5.15 8.07 -9.95
N LEU A 75 -4.88 7.90 -8.65
CA LEU A 75 -5.80 8.12 -7.53
C LEU A 75 -5.45 9.34 -6.65
N TYR A 76 -4.45 10.17 -6.98
CA TYR A 76 -4.06 11.35 -6.19
C TYR A 76 -5.21 12.30 -5.89
N HIS A 77 -6.13 12.52 -6.83
CA HIS A 77 -7.29 13.40 -6.65
C HIS A 77 -8.41 12.75 -5.82
N MET A 78 -8.26 11.48 -5.45
CA MET A 78 -9.26 10.68 -4.74
C MET A 78 -8.87 10.42 -3.28
N ILE A 79 -7.79 11.02 -2.77
CA ILE A 79 -7.37 10.87 -1.36
C ILE A 79 -8.54 11.17 -0.42
N ASP A 80 -8.73 10.29 0.57
CA ASP A 80 -9.81 10.34 1.58
C ASP A 80 -11.23 10.19 0.98
N GLN A 81 -11.34 9.77 -0.28
CA GLN A 81 -12.59 9.42 -0.94
C GLN A 81 -12.69 7.90 -1.15
N ASN A 82 -13.86 7.47 -1.64
CA ASN A 82 -14.13 6.07 -1.97
C ASN A 82 -14.59 5.88 -3.42
N ILE A 83 -14.35 4.68 -3.94
CA ILE A 83 -14.90 4.19 -5.20
C ILE A 83 -15.76 2.97 -4.90
N ASN A 84 -17.04 3.05 -5.23
CA ASN A 84 -17.99 1.97 -5.02
C ASN A 84 -18.40 1.39 -6.39
N ILE A 85 -18.32 0.08 -6.54
CA ILE A 85 -18.56 -0.62 -7.81
C ILE A 85 -19.51 -1.78 -7.57
N THR A 86 -20.56 -1.88 -8.38
CA THR A 86 -21.37 -3.10 -8.48
C THR A 86 -20.73 -4.02 -9.51
N VAL A 87 -20.48 -5.27 -9.12
CA VAL A 87 -19.97 -6.30 -10.01
C VAL A 87 -21.09 -7.26 -10.35
N LYS A 88 -21.16 -7.63 -11.62
CA LYS A 88 -22.06 -8.65 -12.16
C LYS A 88 -21.28 -9.90 -12.54
N VAL A 89 -21.80 -11.07 -12.22
CA VAL A 89 -21.39 -12.35 -12.82
C VAL A 89 -22.56 -12.95 -13.60
N PHE A 90 -22.26 -13.55 -14.75
CA PHE A 90 -23.22 -14.18 -15.66
C PHE A 90 -22.64 -15.47 -16.20
N ASP A 91 -23.41 -16.55 -16.17
CA ASP A 91 -23.03 -17.89 -16.64
C ASP A 91 -23.56 -18.22 -18.06
N GLY A 92 -24.43 -17.36 -18.63
CA GLY A 92 -25.16 -17.62 -19.87
C GLY A 92 -26.67 -17.61 -19.72
N LEU A 93 -27.19 -17.81 -18.51
CA LEU A 93 -28.62 -17.86 -18.17
C LEU A 93 -28.95 -17.04 -16.90
N HIS A 94 -28.23 -17.28 -15.81
CA HIS A 94 -28.40 -16.66 -14.52
C HIS A 94 -27.40 -15.53 -14.25
N ILE A 95 -27.85 -14.56 -13.46
CA ILE A 95 -27.06 -13.38 -13.10
C ILE A 95 -27.06 -13.21 -11.58
N ASN A 96 -25.90 -12.84 -11.04
CA ASN A 96 -25.79 -12.40 -9.67
C ASN A 96 -24.90 -11.15 -9.55
N TYR A 97 -25.01 -10.45 -8.42
CA TYR A 97 -24.32 -9.19 -8.17
C TYR A 97 -23.62 -9.18 -6.79
N THR A 98 -22.54 -8.40 -6.69
CA THR A 98 -21.86 -8.09 -5.42
C THR A 98 -21.33 -6.65 -5.45
N TRP A 99 -20.91 -6.14 -4.30
CA TRP A 99 -20.33 -4.80 -4.16
C TRP A 99 -18.82 -4.84 -3.91
N ILE A 100 -18.11 -3.88 -4.47
CA ILE A 100 -16.73 -3.55 -4.10
C ILE A 100 -16.70 -2.15 -3.51
N TYR A 101 -16.10 -2.01 -2.33
CA TYR A 101 -15.76 -0.76 -1.68
C TYR A 101 -14.25 -0.54 -1.75
N ILE A 102 -13.81 0.59 -2.31
CA ILE A 102 -12.40 0.93 -2.42
C ILE A 102 -12.15 2.24 -1.68
N TYR A 103 -11.29 2.21 -0.66
CA TYR A 103 -10.88 3.39 0.09
C TYR A 103 -9.51 3.85 -0.40
N ILE A 104 -9.38 5.14 -0.68
CA ILE A 104 -8.12 5.72 -1.15
C ILE A 104 -7.40 6.36 0.02
N ILE A 105 -6.25 5.80 0.36
CA ILE A 105 -5.41 6.26 1.46
C ILE A 105 -4.22 7.04 0.92
N ARG A 106 -3.82 8.08 1.65
CA ARG A 106 -2.63 8.86 1.33
C ARG A 106 -1.39 7.98 1.45
N PHE A 107 -0.53 8.00 0.43
CA PHE A 107 0.84 7.50 0.56
C PHE A 107 1.68 8.50 1.36
N ILE A 108 2.34 8.01 2.41
CA ILE A 108 3.29 8.79 3.21
C ILE A 108 4.64 8.11 3.02
N GLU A 109 5.56 8.79 2.33
CA GLU A 109 6.94 8.32 2.21
C GLU A 109 7.60 8.42 3.59
N ILE A 110 8.00 7.29 4.15
CA ILE A 110 8.84 7.28 5.35
C ILE A 110 10.22 7.70 4.90
N GLN A 111 10.66 8.91 5.25
CA GLN A 111 12.05 9.30 5.01
C GLN A 111 12.95 8.47 5.95
N GLU A 112 13.91 7.76 5.35
CA GLU A 112 14.99 7.14 6.11
C GLU A 112 15.76 8.21 6.90
N PRO A 113 16.20 7.94 8.13
CA PRO A 113 17.01 8.88 8.89
C PRO A 113 18.28 9.20 8.11
N ILE A 114 18.55 10.48 7.91
CA ILE A 114 19.74 10.93 7.20
C ILE A 114 20.94 10.65 8.11
N LEU A 115 21.79 9.70 7.70
CA LEU A 115 23.03 9.44 8.40
C LEU A 115 24.07 10.48 7.99
N LEU A 116 24.32 11.43 8.90
CA LEU A 116 25.33 12.47 8.73
C LEU A 116 26.72 11.84 8.91
N ARG A 117 27.40 11.54 7.79
CA ARG A 117 28.75 10.92 7.82
C ARG A 117 29.90 11.86 7.47
N GLU A 118 29.64 13.10 7.07
CA GLU A 118 30.72 14.00 6.66
C GLU A 118 30.55 15.47 7.07
N PRO A 119 31.68 16.19 7.21
CA PRO A 119 33.05 15.65 7.23
C PRO A 119 33.39 15.06 8.61
N ALA A 120 34.15 13.96 8.63
CA ALA A 120 34.81 13.49 9.85
C ALA A 120 35.75 14.61 10.33
N TYR A 121 35.34 15.31 11.38
CA TYR A 121 36.10 16.42 11.93
C TYR A 121 36.58 16.07 13.33
N ASP A 122 37.90 16.15 13.53
CA ASP A 122 38.54 15.95 14.81
C ASP A 122 38.31 17.20 15.69
N ILE A 123 37.40 17.09 16.66
CA ILE A 123 37.22 18.11 17.69
C ILE A 123 38.17 17.80 18.84
N ILE A 124 39.11 18.71 19.07
CA ILE A 124 40.04 18.59 20.20
C ILE A 124 39.39 19.21 21.43
N ILE A 125 39.08 18.38 22.41
CA ILE A 125 38.65 18.81 23.75
C ILE A 125 39.77 18.61 24.76
N ASN A 126 39.81 19.45 25.79
CA ASN A 126 40.75 19.24 26.88
C ASN A 126 40.28 18.09 27.77
N GLN A 127 41.18 17.15 28.08
CA GLN A 127 40.89 16.03 29.00
C GLN A 127 40.51 16.47 30.42
N SER A 128 40.84 17.69 30.82
CA SER A 128 40.45 18.25 32.13
C SER A 128 39.12 19.01 32.10
N SER A 129 38.40 18.99 30.97
CA SER A 129 37.08 19.63 30.85
C SER A 129 36.05 18.97 31.77
N SER A 130 35.16 19.77 32.34
CA SER A 130 34.05 19.28 33.16
C SER A 130 32.97 18.63 32.29
N ILE A 131 32.20 17.71 32.89
CA ILE A 131 30.98 17.16 32.27
C ILE A 131 30.03 18.31 31.86
N GLY A 132 29.46 18.22 30.65
CA GLY A 132 28.59 19.26 30.09
C GLY A 132 29.34 20.39 29.38
N THR A 133 30.64 20.22 29.12
CA THR A 133 31.40 21.17 28.30
C THR A 133 30.91 21.07 26.85
N ILE A 134 30.49 22.19 26.27
CA ILE A 134 30.08 22.25 24.87
C ILE A 134 31.24 21.85 23.96
N VAL A 135 31.04 20.79 23.19
CA VAL A 135 32.01 20.26 22.21
C VAL A 135 31.80 20.93 20.85
N THR A 136 30.56 20.93 20.34
CA THR A 136 30.18 21.58 19.08
C THR A 136 28.66 21.71 18.95
N ASN A 137 28.21 22.41 17.91
CA ASN A 137 26.82 22.39 17.44
C ASN A 137 26.77 21.82 16.02
N VAL A 138 26.10 20.68 15.87
CA VAL A 138 26.00 19.92 14.62
C VAL A 138 25.17 20.66 13.57
N TYR A 139 24.08 21.33 13.99
CA TYR A 139 23.18 22.04 13.08
C TYR A 139 23.83 23.28 12.46
N HIS A 140 24.47 24.11 13.28
CA HIS A 140 25.20 25.29 12.82
C HIS A 140 26.33 24.90 11.86
N HIS A 141 27.04 23.82 12.19
CA HIS A 141 28.15 23.35 11.35
C HIS A 141 27.67 22.84 9.98
N LEU A 142 26.61 22.02 9.95
CA LEU A 142 26.08 21.42 8.73
C LEU A 142 25.05 22.30 8.00
N GLN A 143 24.82 23.52 8.50
CA GLN A 143 23.82 24.46 7.99
C GLN A 143 22.41 23.85 7.92
N ILE A 144 22.09 22.97 8.88
CA ILE A 144 20.78 22.32 8.96
C ILE A 144 19.83 23.22 9.75
N LEU A 145 18.62 23.39 9.24
CA LEU A 145 17.55 24.09 9.93
C LEU A 145 16.99 23.16 11.02
N GLU A 146 17.04 23.60 12.28
CA GLU A 146 16.54 22.82 13.43
C GLU A 146 15.09 22.38 13.25
N SER A 147 14.26 23.24 12.63
CA SER A 147 12.85 22.95 12.34
C SER A 147 12.62 21.82 11.32
N SER A 148 13.69 21.29 10.72
CA SER A 148 13.63 20.19 9.75
C SER A 148 14.02 18.84 10.37
N ILE A 149 14.31 18.79 11.67
CA ILE A 149 14.75 17.58 12.39
C ILE A 149 13.74 17.25 13.48
N ASP A 150 13.16 16.06 13.43
CA ASP A 150 12.31 15.53 14.51
C ASP A 150 13.14 14.98 15.69
N PHE A 151 14.23 14.27 15.39
CA PHE A 151 15.16 13.75 16.41
C PHE A 151 16.57 13.60 15.85
N ILE A 152 17.57 13.65 16.73
CA ILE A 152 18.97 13.37 16.44
C ILE A 152 19.55 12.48 17.54
N ASP A 153 20.46 11.58 17.18
CA ASP A 153 21.14 10.70 18.12
C ASP A 153 22.59 10.45 17.67
N ILE A 154 23.47 10.11 18.61
CA ILE A 154 24.85 9.74 18.35
C ILE A 154 24.92 8.22 18.16
N ILE A 155 25.33 7.78 16.97
CA ILE A 155 25.56 6.37 16.68
C ILE A 155 27.06 6.09 16.86
N HIS A 156 27.40 5.21 17.81
CA HIS A 156 28.77 4.80 18.10
C HIS A 156 28.85 3.30 18.38
N GLU A 157 29.98 2.66 18.05
CA GLU A 157 30.16 1.21 18.21
C GLU A 157 30.42 0.80 19.67
N GLU A 158 30.98 1.70 20.49
CA GLU A 158 31.21 1.47 21.92
C GLU A 158 30.15 2.17 22.78
N ASN A 159 29.69 1.48 23.84
CA ASN A 159 28.70 1.97 24.80
C ASN A 159 29.18 1.63 26.23
N PRO A 160 29.28 2.59 27.17
CA PRO A 160 28.78 3.97 27.13
C PRO A 160 29.60 4.91 26.23
N ILE A 161 28.87 5.73 25.48
CA ILE A 161 29.43 6.87 24.75
C ILE A 161 29.67 7.98 25.78
N PRO A 162 30.87 8.59 25.85
CA PRO A 162 31.17 9.66 26.81
C PRO A 162 30.54 11.01 26.45
N PHE A 163 29.75 11.07 25.37
CA PHE A 163 29.13 12.26 24.82
C PHE A 163 27.61 12.10 24.77
N SER A 164 26.93 13.23 24.82
CA SER A 164 25.49 13.33 24.56
C SER A 164 25.21 14.40 23.51
N ILE A 165 24.06 14.31 22.84
CA ILE A 165 23.56 15.37 21.97
C ILE A 165 22.18 15.82 22.46
N ASP A 166 21.96 17.12 22.54
CA ASP A 166 20.65 17.68 22.87
C ASP A 166 19.78 17.94 21.63
N GLN A 167 18.54 18.40 21.86
CA GLN A 167 17.58 18.69 20.80
C GLN A 167 18.01 19.87 19.90
N GLN A 168 18.92 20.73 20.38
CA GLN A 168 19.50 21.84 19.64
C GLN A 168 20.76 21.43 18.86
N GLY A 169 21.07 20.14 18.82
CA GLY A 169 22.23 19.60 18.12
C GLY A 169 23.55 19.92 18.80
N ILE A 170 23.55 20.29 20.08
CA ILE A 170 24.75 20.57 20.86
C ILE A 170 25.30 19.27 21.41
N ILE A 171 26.57 18.99 21.12
CA ILE A 171 27.30 17.86 21.72
C ILE A 171 27.94 18.33 23.02
N LEU A 172 27.71 17.57 24.10
CA LEU A 172 28.15 17.82 25.48
C LEU A 172 28.98 16.67 26.04
#